data_AF-A0A2V6NLM6-F1
#
_entry.id   AF-A0A2V6NLM6-F1
#
_cell.length_a   1.000
_cell.length_b   1.000
_cell.length_c   1.000
_cell.angle_alpha   90.00
_cell.angle_beta   90.00
_cell.angle_gamma   90.00
#
_symmetry.space_group_name_H-M   'P 1'
#
loop_
_entity.id
_entity.type
_entity.pdbx_description
1 polymer ?
#
loop_
_entity_poly.entity_id
_entity_poly.type
_entity_poly.pdbx_seq_one_letter_code
_entity_poly.pdbx_strand_id
1 'polypeptide(L)'
;MNLHLHTSRSEGSVADLAGGVNRTRAPKGEERRLEKLEPNAARRGSVTPAYTLPAAAADFAAALRIPRLTPVAGAASIRRQLLDARRPSVRRILGLTAVVVLLSPLAGYAQDGRVTLADVATAMGATTLKSIQYTGSGVNFAVGQSFAPGMPWPRFNVKSYTRSVDYETSSLRDELVRTQAEDPPRGGGLQPVRGEQRQIFVVSGDHAWNVAAETATPAPIALAERQLQLWSTPHGVIKPAIAHNCAIQGRTIALALPGRCIVKATVDDRNLVEKVEALLSHPVLGDMPVEVSYSDYRDVGGVKFPMRIRQAAGGFPALDLTVSDVAPNLAVDVQVPDAIRQATSPYARVTTQMVADGVYYLTGDTHHSVAIEMKDHLIVVEGPLNDERALAVIAEARRLAPNKPIRYVVNSHHHFDHSGGLRAFAAEGATVITHEANRAFFERVLSAPATLAPDHLAKSGRKGTVEGVRDRRVLTDGARTVELHHIAGNLHHDGLLMVYLPKEKLLIEADAYTPPPPNTPPPTPASPFSVNLADNITRLGLAVDRLLPLHGRIVPLAELHKAIGRAAD
;
A
#
# COMPACT_ATOMS: atom_id res chain seq x y z
N MET A 1 -1.90 -6.37 -10.20
CA MET A 1 -2.35 -5.93 -8.87
C MET A 1 -1.56 -4.68 -8.56
N ASN A 2 -2.21 -3.55 -8.28
CA ASN A 2 -1.49 -2.33 -7.90
C ASN A 2 -2.23 -1.75 -6.71
N LEU A 3 -1.55 -1.58 -5.57
CA LEU A 3 -2.01 -0.63 -4.57
C LEU A 3 -1.96 0.78 -5.20
N HIS A 4 -3.14 1.33 -5.48
CA HIS A 4 -3.26 2.67 -6.07
C HIS A 4 -2.89 3.73 -5.03
N LEU A 5 -1.65 4.20 -5.09
CA LEU A 5 -1.30 5.47 -4.46
C LEU A 5 -1.75 6.60 -5.39
N HIS A 6 -2.57 7.51 -4.88
CA HIS A 6 -2.96 8.72 -5.57
C HIS A 6 -1.71 9.55 -5.89
N THR A 7 -1.38 9.74 -7.17
CA THR A 7 -0.33 10.70 -7.59
C THR A 7 -1.04 11.88 -8.23
N SER A 8 -1.06 13.01 -7.51
CA SER A 8 -1.79 14.21 -7.91
C SER A 8 -1.02 15.04 -8.94
N ARG A 9 -0.69 14.45 -10.11
CA ARG A 9 -0.24 15.22 -11.28
C ARG A 9 -0.76 14.61 -12.58
N SER A 10 -1.89 15.14 -13.05
CA SER A 10 -2.35 14.99 -14.43
C SER A 10 -2.50 16.38 -15.04
N GLU A 11 -1.63 16.75 -15.98
CA GLU A 11 -1.84 17.89 -16.87
C GLU A 11 -2.34 17.40 -18.23
N GLY A 12 -3.21 18.22 -18.85
CA GLY A 12 -4.08 17.84 -19.95
C GLY A 12 -3.38 17.52 -21.26
N SER A 13 -3.97 16.57 -21.99
CA SER A 13 -3.68 16.29 -23.40
C SER A 13 -4.13 17.47 -24.27
N VAL A 14 -3.21 18.05 -25.04
CA VAL A 14 -3.51 19.06 -26.07
C VAL A 14 -3.93 18.32 -27.34
N ALA A 15 -5.18 18.52 -27.77
CA ALA A 15 -5.67 18.07 -29.06
C ALA A 15 -5.31 19.10 -30.14
N ASP A 16 -4.55 18.66 -31.13
CA ASP A 16 -4.29 19.41 -32.36
C ASP A 16 -5.60 19.66 -33.14
N LEU A 17 -5.87 20.94 -33.44
CA LEU A 17 -6.84 21.33 -34.47
C LEU A 17 -6.10 22.08 -35.57
N ALA A 18 -5.92 21.37 -36.69
CA ALA A 18 -5.52 21.94 -37.96
C ALA A 18 -6.66 22.80 -38.52
N GLY A 19 -6.39 24.08 -38.78
CA GLY A 19 -7.26 24.99 -39.50
C GLY A 19 -6.42 26.07 -40.17
N GLY A 20 -6.20 25.93 -41.48
CA GLY A 20 -5.46 26.91 -42.27
C GLY A 20 -6.23 28.21 -42.46
N VAL A 21 -5.51 29.30 -42.69
CA VAL A 21 -5.74 30.26 -43.79
C VAL A 21 -4.51 31.17 -43.93
N ASN A 22 -4.16 31.34 -45.19
CA ASN A 22 -3.10 32.11 -45.80
C ASN A 22 -3.31 33.64 -45.62
N ARG A 23 -2.26 34.43 -45.32
CA ARG A 23 -1.89 35.65 -46.07
C ARG A 23 -0.68 36.39 -45.48
N THR A 24 0.20 36.73 -46.41
CA THR A 24 1.44 37.50 -46.34
C THR A 24 1.21 39.01 -46.17
N ARG A 25 2.02 39.67 -45.31
CA ARG A 25 2.82 40.88 -45.62
C ARG A 25 3.50 41.45 -44.37
N ALA A 26 4.82 41.55 -44.42
CA ALA A 26 5.62 42.46 -43.58
C ALA A 26 5.53 43.91 -44.10
N PRO A 27 5.96 44.92 -43.31
CA PRO A 27 7.35 45.37 -43.49
C PRO A 27 8.14 45.75 -42.21
N LYS A 28 9.47 45.65 -42.38
CA LYS A 28 10.63 46.31 -41.75
C LYS A 28 10.33 47.59 -40.93
N GLY A 29 11.03 47.94 -39.85
CA GLY A 29 12.21 47.40 -39.18
C GLY A 29 12.82 48.49 -38.27
N GLU A 30 13.62 48.12 -37.27
CA GLU A 30 14.78 48.91 -36.82
C GLU A 30 15.67 48.09 -35.87
N GLU A 31 16.97 48.23 -36.07
CA GLU A 31 18.07 47.52 -35.41
C GLU A 31 18.30 48.00 -33.96
N ARG A 32 18.77 47.11 -33.08
CA ARG A 32 20.01 47.34 -32.32
C ARG A 32 20.53 46.09 -31.59
N ARG A 33 21.75 45.72 -31.98
CA ARG A 33 22.89 45.16 -31.23
C ARG A 33 22.66 43.98 -30.25
N LEU A 34 23.17 42.84 -30.72
CA LEU A 34 23.69 41.71 -29.95
C LEU A 34 24.95 42.08 -29.16
N GLU A 35 25.00 41.67 -27.89
CA GLU A 35 26.26 41.37 -27.19
C GLU A 35 26.21 39.91 -26.72
N LYS A 36 27.17 39.12 -27.22
CA LYS A 36 27.46 37.74 -26.82
C LYS A 36 28.40 37.79 -25.62
N LEU A 37 28.12 36.98 -24.60
CA LEU A 37 29.11 36.53 -23.63
C LEU A 37 28.91 35.03 -23.38
N GLU A 38 29.83 34.23 -23.91
CA GLU A 38 30.22 32.95 -23.29
C GLU A 38 31.71 33.02 -22.90
N PRO A 39 32.34 31.97 -22.33
CA PRO A 39 32.73 31.94 -20.92
C PRO A 39 34.25 31.91 -20.78
N ASN A 40 34.79 32.15 -19.58
CA ASN A 40 36.15 31.69 -19.31
C ASN A 40 36.42 31.35 -17.85
N ALA A 41 37.33 30.40 -17.70
CA ALA A 41 37.49 29.51 -16.57
C ALA A 41 38.56 29.95 -15.54
N ALA A 42 38.56 29.20 -14.42
CA ALA A 42 39.72 28.72 -13.64
C ALA A 42 40.23 29.56 -12.44
N ARG A 43 40.02 29.08 -11.20
CA ARG A 43 40.94 28.26 -10.37
C ARG A 43 40.67 28.37 -8.85
N ARG A 44 40.50 27.18 -8.26
CA ARG A 44 40.89 26.66 -6.91
C ARG A 44 41.23 27.64 -5.77
N GLY A 45 40.55 27.41 -4.64
CA GLY A 45 41.02 27.74 -3.28
C GLY A 45 40.13 27.05 -2.23
N SER A 46 40.70 26.05 -1.54
CA SER A 46 40.08 25.21 -0.50
C SER A 46 40.21 25.84 0.89
N VAL A 47 39.15 25.84 1.71
CA VAL A 47 39.25 25.88 3.18
C VAL A 47 38.08 25.11 3.82
N THR A 48 38.41 24.07 4.57
CA THR A 48 37.59 23.36 5.57
C THR A 48 37.80 23.96 6.96
N PRO A 49 36.88 23.77 7.92
CA PRO A 49 37.26 23.67 9.33
C PRO A 49 37.03 22.26 9.89
N ALA A 50 38.05 21.76 10.57
CA ALA A 50 38.06 20.57 11.38
C ALA A 50 37.73 20.92 12.84
N TYR A 51 37.07 20.01 13.57
CA TYR A 51 37.23 19.89 15.01
C TYR A 51 37.47 18.43 15.37
N THR A 52 38.51 18.24 16.17
CA THR A 52 39.23 17.02 16.51
C THR A 52 38.62 16.32 17.73
N LEU A 53 38.52 14.99 17.64
CA LEU A 53 38.47 14.08 18.79
C LEU A 53 39.90 13.73 19.22
N PRO A 54 40.11 13.38 20.51
CA PRO A 54 41.12 12.40 20.87
C PRO A 54 40.49 11.14 21.47
N ALA A 55 41.11 10.00 21.16
CA ALA A 55 40.81 8.67 21.68
C ALA A 55 42.00 8.11 22.47
N ALA A 56 41.74 6.98 23.15
CA ALA A 56 42.62 6.00 23.84
C ALA A 56 42.66 6.16 25.37
N ALA A 57 42.07 5.27 26.20
CA ALA A 57 42.23 3.80 26.39
C ALA A 57 43.34 3.43 27.39
N ALA A 58 42.95 2.81 28.53
CA ALA A 58 43.52 1.57 29.11
C ALA A 58 43.19 1.40 30.61
N ASP A 59 42.64 0.21 30.92
CA ASP A 59 42.74 -0.64 32.13
C ASP A 59 42.74 -0.08 33.56
N PHE A 60 41.83 -0.62 34.40
CA PHE A 60 42.20 -1.30 35.66
C PHE A 60 41.07 -2.23 36.15
N ALA A 61 41.45 -3.47 36.50
CA ALA A 61 40.58 -4.53 36.99
C ALA A 61 40.53 -4.62 38.53
N ALA A 62 39.37 -5.11 39.01
CA ALA A 62 39.10 -5.84 40.25
C ALA A 62 39.33 -5.16 41.63
N ALA A 63 38.25 -5.02 42.43
CA ALA A 63 37.80 -6.07 43.36
C ALA A 63 36.77 -5.56 44.41
N LEU A 64 35.90 -6.50 44.83
CA LEU A 64 35.35 -6.66 46.20
C LEU A 64 34.26 -5.67 46.72
N ARG A 65 32.98 -6.08 46.67
CA ARG A 65 32.24 -6.74 47.78
C ARG A 65 30.71 -6.66 47.61
N ILE A 66 30.10 -7.84 47.54
CA ILE A 66 28.68 -8.12 47.72
C ILE A 66 28.42 -8.28 49.24
N PRO A 67 27.36 -7.70 49.82
CA PRO A 67 26.85 -8.18 51.10
C PRO A 67 25.84 -9.32 50.88
N ARG A 68 26.14 -10.48 51.47
CA ARG A 68 25.16 -11.52 51.79
C ARG A 68 24.35 -11.09 53.01
N LEU A 69 23.04 -11.31 53.02
CA LEU A 69 22.29 -11.58 54.24
C LEU A 69 21.43 -12.85 54.05
N THR A 70 21.40 -13.59 55.14
CA THR A 70 21.04 -14.99 55.38
C THR A 70 19.53 -15.27 55.49
N PRO A 71 19.12 -16.55 55.53
CA PRO A 71 17.73 -16.98 55.35
C PRO A 71 16.91 -16.96 56.65
N VAL A 72 15.59 -16.90 56.53
CA VAL A 72 14.67 -17.23 57.63
C VAL A 72 13.91 -18.50 57.25
N ALA A 73 14.11 -19.53 58.06
CA ALA A 73 13.29 -20.73 58.12
C ALA A 73 12.36 -20.63 59.34
N GLY A 74 11.13 -21.14 59.20
CA GLY A 74 10.16 -21.31 60.27
C GLY A 74 9.03 -22.20 59.80
N ALA A 75 9.21 -23.51 59.97
CA ALA A 75 8.25 -24.55 59.64
C ALA A 75 7.45 -24.98 60.89
N ALA A 76 6.18 -25.33 60.71
CA ALA A 76 5.45 -26.28 61.54
C ALA A 76 4.66 -27.18 60.55
N SER A 77 5.18 -28.36 60.21
CA SER A 77 4.94 -29.65 60.89
C SER A 77 3.46 -30.01 61.00
N ILE A 78 3.01 -30.96 60.18
CA ILE A 78 2.37 -32.21 60.63
C ILE A 78 2.67 -33.30 59.59
N ARG A 79 3.00 -34.48 60.12
CA ARG A 79 3.55 -35.68 59.48
C ARG A 79 2.55 -36.82 59.66
N ARG A 80 2.30 -37.64 58.62
CA ARG A 80 2.12 -39.12 58.59
C ARG A 80 1.58 -39.54 57.21
N GLN A 81 2.32 -40.34 56.43
CA GLN A 81 2.36 -41.83 56.43
C GLN A 81 0.98 -42.43 56.04
N LEU A 82 0.80 -43.42 55.15
CA LEU A 82 1.67 -44.42 54.54
C LEU A 82 0.78 -45.25 53.54
N LEU A 83 1.43 -45.90 52.57
CA LEU A 83 1.10 -47.20 51.93
C LEU A 83 0.10 -47.33 50.74
N ASP A 84 0.72 -47.68 49.62
CA ASP A 84 0.54 -48.86 48.76
C ASP A 84 -0.71 -49.12 47.88
N ALA A 85 -0.34 -49.36 46.60
CA ALA A 85 -0.85 -50.33 45.64
C ALA A 85 -2.31 -50.23 45.14
N ARG A 86 -2.45 -49.79 43.88
CA ARG A 86 -2.93 -50.62 42.73
C ARG A 86 -3.04 -49.78 41.45
N ARG A 87 -2.38 -50.23 40.36
CA ARG A 87 -2.66 -49.84 38.96
C ARG A 87 -3.81 -50.73 38.41
N PRO A 88 -4.35 -50.51 37.19
CA PRO A 88 -4.67 -49.27 36.46
C PRO A 88 -6.11 -49.31 35.86
N SER A 89 -6.66 -48.18 35.40
CA SER A 89 -7.57 -48.22 34.23
C SER A 89 -7.53 -46.93 33.42
N VAL A 90 -7.43 -47.16 32.11
CA VAL A 90 -7.24 -46.28 30.97
C VAL A 90 -8.50 -45.43 30.71
N ARG A 91 -8.36 -44.12 30.42
CA ARG A 91 -8.83 -43.48 29.17
C ARG A 91 -8.75 -41.93 29.17
N ARG A 92 -8.03 -41.41 28.14
CA ARG A 92 -8.07 -40.07 27.48
C ARG A 92 -7.31 -38.94 28.22
N ILE A 93 -6.02 -38.64 28.00
CA ILE A 93 -5.28 -38.15 26.79
C ILE A 93 -5.99 -36.94 26.17
N LEU A 94 -5.67 -35.67 26.47
CA LEU A 94 -4.47 -34.84 26.18
C LEU A 94 -4.05 -34.84 24.70
N GLY A 95 -4.30 -33.73 24.00
CA GLY A 95 -3.81 -33.51 22.64
C GLY A 95 -3.43 -32.04 22.46
N LEU A 96 -2.19 -31.69 22.83
CA LEU A 96 -1.59 -30.38 22.57
C LEU A 96 -0.08 -30.59 22.33
N THR A 97 0.27 -31.10 21.14
CA THR A 97 1.62 -30.95 20.53
C THR A 97 1.61 -31.56 19.12
N ALA A 98 1.80 -30.73 18.10
CA ALA A 98 2.24 -31.18 16.76
C ALA A 98 2.99 -30.04 16.07
N VAL A 99 4.26 -29.87 16.47
CA VAL A 99 5.29 -29.15 15.70
C VAL A 99 6.50 -30.09 15.66
N VAL A 100 6.98 -30.36 14.44
CA VAL A 100 8.27 -30.99 14.08
C VAL A 100 8.44 -32.48 14.40
N VAL A 101 8.13 -33.34 13.43
CA VAL A 101 8.97 -34.48 13.01
C VAL A 101 8.70 -34.74 11.53
N LEU A 102 9.70 -34.56 10.66
CA LEU A 102 9.89 -35.32 9.42
C LEU A 102 11.28 -35.03 8.85
N LEU A 103 12.31 -35.49 9.57
CA LEU A 103 13.64 -35.75 9.04
C LEU A 103 14.07 -37.13 9.53
N SER A 104 13.94 -38.13 8.66
CA SER A 104 14.63 -39.41 8.78
C SER A 104 14.96 -39.90 7.36
N PRO A 105 16.22 -40.28 7.06
CA PRO A 105 16.61 -40.74 5.75
C PRO A 105 16.29 -42.23 5.64
N LEU A 106 15.24 -42.59 4.90
CA LEU A 106 15.08 -43.95 4.40
C LEU A 106 15.77 -44.03 3.04
N ALA A 107 16.98 -44.58 3.05
CA ALA A 107 17.70 -44.95 1.85
C ALA A 107 17.00 -46.12 1.16
N GLY A 108 16.67 -45.91 -0.12
CA GLY A 108 16.63 -46.93 -1.16
C GLY A 108 15.35 -47.73 -1.32
N TYR A 109 14.39 -47.22 -2.12
CA TYR A 109 13.61 -48.02 -3.08
C TYR A 109 13.15 -47.12 -4.25
N ALA A 110 13.58 -47.48 -5.48
CA ALA A 110 13.15 -47.03 -6.81
C ALA A 110 13.17 -45.51 -7.13
N GLN A 111 14.25 -45.06 -7.78
CA GLN A 111 14.23 -43.90 -8.68
C GLN A 111 13.64 -44.35 -10.01
N ASP A 112 12.42 -43.92 -10.32
CA ASP A 112 11.91 -43.68 -11.69
C ASP A 112 10.48 -43.12 -11.57
N GLY A 113 10.27 -41.85 -11.98
CA GLY A 113 8.93 -41.25 -12.13
C GLY A 113 8.52 -40.09 -11.19
N ARG A 114 9.41 -39.55 -10.35
CA ARG A 114 9.12 -38.32 -9.57
C ARG A 114 9.57 -37.08 -10.36
N VAL A 115 8.66 -36.13 -10.59
CA VAL A 115 8.95 -34.82 -11.20
C VAL A 115 10.04 -34.12 -10.39
N THR A 116 11.13 -33.75 -11.05
CA THR A 116 12.21 -32.96 -10.44
C THR A 116 12.11 -31.50 -10.84
N LEU A 117 12.77 -30.62 -10.08
CA LEU A 117 12.85 -29.20 -10.42
C LEU A 117 13.60 -28.96 -11.74
N ALA A 118 14.56 -29.83 -12.07
CA ALA A 118 15.24 -29.80 -13.35
C ALA A 118 14.30 -30.16 -14.52
N ASP A 119 13.37 -31.11 -14.33
CA ASP A 119 12.36 -31.45 -15.34
C ASP A 119 11.42 -30.28 -15.60
N VAL A 120 10.95 -29.61 -14.53
CA VAL A 120 10.11 -28.41 -14.63
C VAL A 120 10.86 -27.29 -15.34
N ALA A 121 12.11 -27.02 -14.94
CA ALA A 121 12.93 -25.97 -15.55
C ALA A 121 13.18 -26.21 -17.04
N THR A 122 13.43 -27.47 -17.42
CA THR A 122 13.64 -27.89 -18.81
C THR A 122 12.35 -27.77 -19.60
N ALA A 123 11.23 -28.30 -19.08
CA ALA A 123 9.93 -28.25 -19.75
C ALA A 123 9.46 -26.80 -20.01
N MET A 124 9.73 -25.90 -19.07
CA MET A 124 9.37 -24.48 -19.17
C MET A 124 10.30 -23.67 -20.07
N GLY A 125 11.49 -24.18 -20.40
CA GLY A 125 12.56 -23.38 -21.04
C GLY A 125 13.17 -22.33 -20.10
N ALA A 126 13.15 -22.58 -18.78
CA ALA A 126 13.58 -21.61 -17.78
C ALA A 126 15.11 -21.54 -17.57
N THR A 127 15.85 -22.56 -18.01
CA THR A 127 17.30 -22.70 -17.77
C THR A 127 18.13 -21.63 -18.48
N THR A 128 17.74 -21.25 -19.69
CA THR A 128 18.43 -20.24 -20.52
C THR A 128 17.71 -18.88 -20.53
N LEU A 129 16.55 -18.78 -19.90
CA LEU A 129 15.76 -17.55 -19.87
C LEU A 129 16.34 -16.56 -18.86
N LYS A 130 16.82 -15.40 -19.31
CA LYS A 130 17.39 -14.34 -18.47
C LYS A 130 16.39 -13.22 -18.21
N SER A 131 15.62 -12.89 -19.23
CA SER A 131 14.59 -11.86 -19.22
C SER A 131 13.40 -12.29 -20.05
N ILE A 132 12.26 -11.64 -19.85
CA ILE A 132 11.09 -11.82 -20.68
C ILE A 132 10.31 -10.52 -20.78
N GLN A 133 9.92 -10.15 -22.00
CA GLN A 133 8.89 -9.15 -22.23
C GLN A 133 7.65 -9.84 -22.78
N TYR A 134 6.47 -9.41 -22.36
CA TYR A 134 5.22 -9.82 -22.99
C TYR A 134 4.22 -8.69 -23.01
N THR A 135 3.38 -8.69 -24.04
CA THR A 135 2.30 -7.72 -24.22
C THR A 135 0.94 -8.39 -24.21
N GLY A 136 -0.10 -7.64 -23.88
CA GLY A 136 -1.47 -8.15 -23.88
C GLY A 136 -2.52 -7.09 -23.63
N SER A 137 -3.76 -7.55 -23.50
CA SER A 137 -4.93 -6.75 -23.15
C SER A 137 -5.88 -7.57 -22.28
N GLY A 138 -6.85 -6.92 -21.64
CA GLY A 138 -7.79 -7.62 -20.78
C GLY A 138 -8.40 -6.69 -19.75
N VAL A 139 -8.38 -7.09 -18.49
CA VAL A 139 -8.88 -6.28 -17.38
C VAL A 139 -7.97 -6.33 -16.17
N ASN A 140 -7.91 -5.23 -15.45
CA ASN A 140 -7.31 -5.17 -14.12
C ASN A 140 -8.32 -4.60 -13.13
N PHE A 141 -8.02 -4.79 -11.85
CA PHE A 141 -8.87 -4.32 -10.78
C PHE A 141 -8.08 -3.49 -9.76
N ALA A 142 -8.72 -2.48 -9.18
CA ALA A 142 -8.13 -1.64 -8.14
C ALA A 142 -8.27 -2.31 -6.76
N VAL A 143 -7.26 -3.09 -6.38
CA VAL A 143 -7.27 -3.87 -5.14
C VAL A 143 -7.40 -2.96 -3.93
N GLY A 144 -8.34 -3.29 -3.03
CA GLY A 144 -8.60 -2.51 -1.83
C GLY A 144 -9.49 -1.29 -2.04
N GLN A 145 -10.10 -1.12 -3.22
CA GLN A 145 -10.90 0.06 -3.56
C GLN A 145 -12.38 -0.26 -3.77
N SER A 146 -12.88 -1.39 -3.24
CA SER A 146 -14.27 -1.83 -3.45
C SER A 146 -15.30 -0.80 -2.96
N PHE A 147 -16.45 -0.73 -3.63
CA PHE A 147 -17.54 0.18 -3.26
C PHE A 147 -18.07 -0.03 -1.83
N ALA A 148 -18.01 -1.27 -1.35
CA ALA A 148 -18.32 -1.65 0.03
C ALA A 148 -17.43 -2.82 0.47
N PRO A 149 -17.25 -3.06 1.77
CA PRO A 149 -16.50 -4.23 2.24
C PRO A 149 -17.12 -5.55 1.76
N GLY A 150 -16.29 -6.48 1.31
CA GLY A 150 -16.73 -7.78 0.82
C GLY A 150 -17.28 -7.79 -0.61
N MET A 151 -17.26 -6.65 -1.30
CA MET A 151 -17.56 -6.57 -2.74
C MET A 151 -16.27 -6.73 -3.58
N PRO A 152 -16.39 -7.11 -4.87
CA PRO A 152 -15.27 -7.11 -5.79
C PRO A 152 -14.57 -5.74 -5.89
N TRP A 153 -13.28 -5.78 -6.22
CA TRP A 153 -12.49 -4.61 -6.57
C TRP A 153 -13.06 -3.90 -7.81
N PRO A 154 -12.94 -2.57 -7.95
CA PRO A 154 -13.38 -1.86 -9.15
C PRO A 154 -12.62 -2.34 -10.38
N ARG A 155 -13.38 -2.67 -11.43
CA ARG A 155 -12.84 -3.18 -12.70
C ARG A 155 -12.44 -2.04 -13.63
N PHE A 156 -11.37 -2.24 -14.38
CA PHE A 156 -10.95 -1.36 -15.47
C PHE A 156 -10.62 -2.18 -16.71
N ASN A 157 -10.88 -1.60 -17.89
CA ASN A 157 -10.50 -2.21 -19.15
C ASN A 157 -9.02 -1.91 -19.41
N VAL A 158 -8.22 -2.92 -19.76
CA VAL A 158 -6.81 -2.78 -20.09
C VAL A 158 -6.67 -2.87 -21.60
N LYS A 159 -6.43 -1.73 -22.24
CA LYS A 159 -6.25 -1.60 -23.69
C LYS A 159 -4.90 -2.15 -24.14
N SER A 160 -3.86 -1.84 -23.37
CA SER A 160 -2.53 -2.39 -23.56
C SER A 160 -1.87 -2.65 -22.22
N TYR A 161 -1.07 -3.70 -22.19
CA TYR A 161 -0.25 -4.11 -21.06
C TYR A 161 1.07 -4.58 -21.62
N THR A 162 2.18 -4.11 -21.05
CA THR A 162 3.52 -4.61 -21.31
C THR A 162 4.18 -4.87 -19.97
N ARG A 163 4.65 -6.10 -19.76
CA ARG A 163 5.54 -6.43 -18.65
C ARG A 163 6.91 -6.78 -19.20
N SER A 164 7.93 -6.13 -18.69
CA SER A 164 9.33 -6.47 -18.89
C SER A 164 9.92 -6.96 -17.58
N VAL A 165 10.52 -8.14 -17.58
CA VAL A 165 11.18 -8.74 -16.42
C VAL A 165 12.60 -9.10 -16.77
N ASP A 166 13.54 -8.75 -15.89
CA ASP A 166 14.90 -9.27 -15.90
C ASP A 166 15.17 -10.00 -14.58
N TYR A 167 15.43 -11.29 -14.69
CA TYR A 167 15.66 -12.16 -13.56
C TYR A 167 17.10 -12.07 -13.03
N GLU A 168 18.05 -11.63 -13.85
CA GLU A 168 19.45 -11.43 -13.44
C GLU A 168 19.59 -10.17 -12.58
N THR A 169 18.86 -9.10 -12.92
CA THR A 169 18.86 -7.85 -12.12
C THR A 169 17.73 -7.77 -11.09
N SER A 170 16.86 -8.79 -11.01
CA SER A 170 15.67 -8.79 -10.15
C SER A 170 14.82 -7.52 -10.36
N SER A 171 14.58 -7.19 -11.63
CA SER A 171 13.83 -6.00 -12.01
C SER A 171 12.59 -6.33 -12.85
N LEU A 172 11.56 -5.50 -12.69
CA LEU A 172 10.32 -5.59 -13.43
C LEU A 172 9.78 -4.18 -13.71
N ARG A 173 9.29 -3.99 -14.93
CA ARG A 173 8.55 -2.81 -15.36
C ARG A 173 7.22 -3.24 -15.98
N ASP A 174 6.14 -2.81 -15.34
CA ASP A 174 4.80 -2.88 -15.90
C ASP A 174 4.44 -1.52 -16.49
N GLU A 175 3.89 -1.55 -17.70
CA GLU A 175 3.28 -0.42 -18.36
C GLU A 175 1.90 -0.84 -18.84
N LEU A 176 0.87 -0.09 -18.44
CA LEU A 176 -0.50 -0.37 -18.86
C LEU A 176 -1.25 0.89 -19.23
N VAL A 177 -2.12 0.78 -20.23
CA VAL A 177 -3.12 1.78 -20.58
C VAL A 177 -4.49 1.20 -20.28
N ARG A 178 -5.25 1.91 -19.44
CA ARG A 178 -6.59 1.49 -19.04
C ARG A 178 -7.65 2.55 -19.29
N THR A 179 -8.90 2.11 -19.40
CA THR A 179 -10.08 2.98 -19.51
C THR A 179 -11.11 2.59 -18.44
N GLN A 180 -12.10 3.46 -18.22
CA GLN A 180 -13.24 3.17 -17.36
C GLN A 180 -13.96 1.89 -17.86
N ALA A 181 -14.36 1.01 -16.93
CA ALA A 181 -15.17 -0.17 -17.26
C ALA A 181 -16.64 -0.04 -16.84
N GLU A 182 -16.93 0.77 -15.81
CA GLU A 182 -18.27 0.99 -15.27
C GLU A 182 -18.63 2.49 -15.32
N ASP A 183 -19.83 2.81 -15.85
CA ASP A 183 -20.39 4.16 -15.87
C ASP A 183 -21.87 4.09 -15.39
N PRO A 184 -22.23 4.68 -14.24
CA PRO A 184 -21.38 5.51 -13.39
C PRO A 184 -20.29 4.71 -12.66
N PRO A 185 -19.14 5.32 -12.33
CA PRO A 185 -18.06 4.64 -11.62
C PRO A 185 -18.50 4.23 -10.21
N ARG A 186 -18.01 3.08 -9.73
CA ARG A 186 -18.27 2.57 -8.38
C ARG A 186 -16.99 2.11 -7.70
N GLY A 187 -16.75 2.56 -6.48
CA GLY A 187 -15.49 2.32 -5.74
C GLY A 187 -14.42 3.38 -6.02
N GLY A 188 -13.20 3.12 -5.58
CA GLY A 188 -12.04 4.00 -5.78
C GLY A 188 -11.12 3.58 -6.93
N GLY A 189 -9.84 3.93 -6.86
CA GLY A 189 -8.84 3.57 -7.88
C GLY A 189 -8.68 4.59 -9.00
N LEU A 190 -8.73 5.89 -8.68
CA LEU A 190 -8.54 7.03 -9.61
C LEU A 190 -9.62 7.15 -10.70
N GLN A 191 -10.88 6.89 -10.33
CA GLN A 191 -12.03 7.06 -11.21
C GLN A 191 -12.81 8.35 -10.90
N PRO A 192 -13.64 8.86 -11.83
CA PRO A 192 -13.84 8.38 -13.20
C PRO A 192 -12.60 8.56 -14.09
N VAL A 193 -12.24 7.53 -14.84
CA VAL A 193 -11.22 7.63 -15.89
C VAL A 193 -11.85 8.18 -17.17
N ARG A 194 -11.31 9.28 -17.69
CA ARG A 194 -11.79 9.91 -18.93
C ARG A 194 -10.78 9.71 -20.05
N GLY A 195 -11.21 8.99 -21.09
CA GLY A 195 -10.29 8.53 -22.13
C GLY A 195 -9.37 7.44 -21.58
N GLU A 196 -8.07 7.64 -21.74
CA GLU A 196 -7.04 6.67 -21.40
C GLU A 196 -6.20 7.13 -20.22
N GLN A 197 -5.91 6.21 -19.31
CA GLN A 197 -4.97 6.42 -18.22
C GLN A 197 -3.80 5.46 -18.37
N ARG A 198 -2.61 6.02 -18.54
CA ARG A 198 -1.36 5.26 -18.56
C ARG A 198 -0.76 5.19 -17.15
N GLN A 199 -0.35 3.99 -16.74
CA GLN A 199 0.31 3.75 -15.46
C GLN A 199 1.57 2.93 -15.68
N ILE A 200 2.65 3.31 -14.99
CA ILE A 200 3.90 2.56 -14.98
C ILE A 200 4.28 2.22 -13.54
N PHE A 201 4.57 0.95 -13.31
CA PHE A 201 4.96 0.41 -12.03
C PHE A 201 6.27 -0.34 -12.15
N VAL A 202 7.24 0.02 -11.31
CA VAL A 202 8.60 -0.49 -11.44
C VAL A 202 9.10 -1.05 -10.12
N VAL A 203 9.90 -2.11 -10.19
CA VAL A 203 10.70 -2.64 -9.10
C VAL A 203 12.08 -3.02 -9.63
N SER A 204 13.12 -2.81 -8.82
CA SER A 204 14.47 -3.30 -9.09
C SER A 204 15.17 -3.54 -7.76
N GLY A 205 15.49 -4.79 -7.47
CA GLY A 205 16.00 -5.19 -6.16
C GLY A 205 15.03 -4.80 -5.05
N ASP A 206 15.50 -3.97 -4.10
CA ASP A 206 14.74 -3.51 -2.94
C ASP A 206 14.11 -2.12 -3.13
N HIS A 207 14.06 -1.63 -4.37
CA HIS A 207 13.43 -0.35 -4.70
C HIS A 207 12.18 -0.55 -5.56
N ALA A 208 11.09 0.14 -5.22
CA ALA A 208 9.87 0.20 -6.01
C ALA A 208 9.43 1.66 -6.18
N TRP A 209 8.95 2.02 -7.37
CA TRP A 209 8.50 3.38 -7.68
C TRP A 209 7.43 3.41 -8.78
N ASN A 210 6.59 4.44 -8.75
CA ASN A 210 5.63 4.75 -9.80
C ASN A 210 6.27 5.69 -10.80
N VAL A 211 5.85 5.61 -12.07
CA VAL A 211 6.12 6.67 -13.05
C VAL A 211 4.80 7.20 -13.57
N ALA A 212 4.57 8.49 -13.35
CA ALA A 212 3.43 9.23 -13.87
C ALA A 212 3.96 10.40 -14.71
N ALA A 213 3.50 10.50 -15.96
CA ALA A 213 4.13 11.32 -17.00
C ALA A 213 5.64 11.01 -17.08
N GLU A 214 6.48 11.88 -16.53
CA GLU A 214 7.94 11.74 -16.50
C GLU A 214 8.52 11.70 -15.07
N THR A 215 7.66 11.77 -14.05
CA THR A 215 8.09 11.82 -12.64
C THR A 215 8.13 10.42 -12.04
N ALA A 216 9.28 10.05 -11.47
CA ALA A 216 9.45 8.84 -10.67
C ALA A 216 9.19 9.14 -9.18
N THR A 217 8.23 8.43 -8.58
CA THR A 217 7.85 8.60 -7.17
C THR A 217 8.10 7.31 -6.39
N PRO A 218 8.89 7.33 -5.29
CA PRO A 218 9.10 6.15 -4.45
C PRO A 218 7.79 5.52 -4.00
N ALA A 219 7.72 4.19 -4.03
CA ALA A 219 6.56 3.42 -3.62
C ALA A 219 6.96 2.18 -2.79
N PRO A 220 7.71 2.31 -1.68
CA PRO A 220 8.16 1.15 -0.90
C PRO A 220 7.02 0.31 -0.32
N ILE A 221 5.83 0.89 -0.11
CA ILE A 221 4.61 0.14 0.27
C ILE A 221 4.21 -0.93 -0.76
N ALA A 222 4.55 -0.72 -2.04
CA ALA A 222 4.28 -1.66 -3.13
C ALA A 222 5.47 -2.61 -3.41
N LEU A 223 6.55 -2.53 -2.64
CA LEU A 223 7.78 -3.30 -2.89
C LEU A 223 7.50 -4.81 -2.85
N ALA A 224 6.90 -5.29 -1.75
CA ALA A 224 6.61 -6.71 -1.57
C ALA A 224 5.65 -7.23 -2.66
N GLU A 225 4.63 -6.44 -3.01
CA GLU A 225 3.70 -6.76 -4.10
C GLU A 225 4.42 -6.92 -5.43
N ARG A 226 5.31 -5.99 -5.80
CA ARG A 226 6.00 -6.03 -7.10
C ARG A 226 7.09 -7.07 -7.19
N GLN A 227 7.80 -7.31 -6.09
CA GLN A 227 8.70 -8.45 -6.00
C GLN A 227 7.91 -9.75 -6.18
N LEU A 228 6.72 -9.87 -5.57
CA LEU A 228 5.84 -11.02 -5.83
C LEU A 228 5.40 -11.07 -7.31
N GLN A 229 5.05 -9.95 -7.94
CA GLN A 229 4.71 -9.92 -9.39
C GLN A 229 5.86 -10.43 -10.28
N LEU A 230 7.11 -10.11 -9.92
CA LEU A 230 8.30 -10.58 -10.62
C LEU A 230 8.48 -12.09 -10.44
N TRP A 231 8.54 -12.54 -9.18
CA TRP A 231 8.86 -13.92 -8.84
C TRP A 231 7.69 -14.89 -9.03
N SER A 232 6.46 -14.40 -9.12
CA SER A 232 5.30 -15.24 -9.41
C SER A 232 5.16 -15.57 -10.89
N THR A 233 5.86 -14.87 -11.80
CA THR A 233 5.89 -15.26 -13.23
C THR A 233 6.24 -16.74 -13.37
N PRO A 234 5.71 -17.45 -14.39
CA PRO A 234 5.78 -18.90 -14.43
C PRO A 234 7.23 -19.43 -14.50
N HIS A 235 8.16 -18.67 -15.10
CA HIS A 235 9.60 -18.95 -15.05
C HIS A 235 10.28 -18.36 -13.82
N GLY A 236 9.81 -17.19 -13.35
CA GLY A 236 10.38 -16.51 -12.19
C GLY A 236 10.32 -17.36 -10.94
N VAL A 237 9.25 -18.13 -10.73
CA VAL A 237 9.07 -18.94 -9.52
C VAL A 237 10.05 -20.13 -9.45
N ILE A 238 10.52 -20.58 -10.61
CA ILE A 238 11.45 -21.72 -10.75
C ILE A 238 12.88 -21.30 -10.38
N LYS A 239 13.27 -20.05 -10.70
CA LYS A 239 14.64 -19.55 -10.50
C LYS A 239 15.11 -19.59 -9.04
N PRO A 240 14.43 -18.96 -8.08
CA PRO A 240 14.82 -19.05 -6.68
C PRO A 240 14.66 -20.47 -6.14
N ALA A 241 13.69 -21.24 -6.64
CA ALA A 241 13.56 -22.65 -6.25
C ALA A 241 14.82 -23.46 -6.60
N ILE A 242 15.42 -23.23 -7.76
CA ILE A 242 16.68 -23.88 -8.15
C ILE A 242 17.82 -23.36 -7.28
N ALA A 243 17.94 -22.04 -7.13
CA ALA A 243 19.01 -21.41 -6.35
C ALA A 243 19.03 -21.88 -4.88
N HIS A 244 17.86 -22.21 -4.31
CA HIS A 244 17.71 -22.68 -2.95
C HIS A 244 17.56 -24.20 -2.82
N ASN A 245 17.72 -24.97 -3.91
CA ASN A 245 17.55 -26.43 -3.93
C ASN A 245 16.22 -26.89 -3.30
N CYS A 246 15.13 -26.18 -3.61
CA CYS A 246 13.80 -26.49 -3.08
C CYS A 246 13.34 -27.88 -3.56
N ALA A 247 12.77 -28.67 -2.65
CA ALA A 247 12.18 -29.96 -2.98
C ALA A 247 10.82 -29.80 -3.68
N ILE A 248 10.55 -30.66 -4.66
CA ILE A 248 9.20 -30.87 -5.21
C ILE A 248 8.50 -31.96 -4.40
N GLN A 249 7.32 -31.64 -3.88
CA GLN A 249 6.44 -32.59 -3.21
C GLN A 249 5.22 -32.84 -4.09
N GLY A 250 5.13 -34.04 -4.68
CA GLY A 250 4.11 -34.35 -5.68
C GLY A 250 4.28 -33.48 -6.93
N ARG A 251 3.39 -32.50 -7.11
CA ARG A 251 3.46 -31.48 -8.18
C ARG A 251 3.58 -30.06 -7.64
N THR A 252 4.05 -29.91 -6.41
CA THR A 252 4.14 -28.62 -5.72
C THR A 252 5.60 -28.26 -5.40
N ILE A 253 5.98 -27.03 -5.73
CA ILE A 253 7.21 -26.38 -5.30
C ILE A 253 6.83 -25.42 -4.17
N ALA A 254 7.38 -25.60 -2.98
CA ALA A 254 7.19 -24.67 -1.86
C ALA A 254 8.49 -23.88 -1.63
N LEU A 255 8.37 -22.56 -1.54
CA LEU A 255 9.48 -21.66 -1.30
C LEU A 255 9.11 -20.60 -0.28
N ALA A 256 9.95 -20.45 0.73
CA ALA A 256 9.90 -19.32 1.64
C ALA A 256 10.92 -18.31 1.15
N LEU A 257 10.48 -17.10 0.83
CA LEU A 257 11.36 -15.95 0.63
C LEU A 257 11.37 -15.19 1.97
N PRO A 258 12.40 -15.35 2.82
CA PRO A 258 12.40 -14.81 4.18
C PRO A 258 12.10 -13.31 4.21
N GLY A 259 11.15 -12.90 5.07
CA GLY A 259 10.73 -11.50 5.21
C GLY A 259 9.96 -10.92 4.03
N ARG A 260 9.61 -11.72 3.01
CA ARG A 260 8.96 -11.25 1.78
C ARG A 260 7.59 -11.92 1.58
N CYS A 261 7.57 -13.23 1.38
CA CYS A 261 6.35 -14.01 1.15
C CYS A 261 6.61 -15.52 1.25
N ILE A 262 5.56 -16.27 1.59
CA ILE A 262 5.53 -17.72 1.41
C ILE A 262 4.86 -17.97 0.07
N VAL A 263 5.48 -18.76 -0.81
CA VAL A 263 4.98 -19.04 -2.16
C VAL A 263 4.91 -20.54 -2.38
N LYS A 264 3.88 -20.96 -3.10
CA LYS A 264 3.62 -22.33 -3.51
C LYS A 264 3.29 -22.32 -4.99
N ALA A 265 4.10 -22.97 -5.82
CA ALA A 265 3.81 -23.19 -7.23
C ALA A 265 3.31 -24.61 -7.47
N THR A 266 2.27 -24.75 -8.26
CA THR A 266 1.73 -26.05 -8.72
C THR A 266 2.05 -26.23 -10.20
N VAL A 267 2.49 -27.43 -10.58
CA VAL A 267 2.79 -27.78 -11.98
C VAL A 267 1.77 -28.77 -12.53
N ASP A 268 1.33 -28.57 -13.77
CA ASP A 268 0.45 -29.49 -14.50
C ASP A 268 1.20 -30.77 -14.92
N ASP A 269 0.50 -31.74 -15.51
CA ASP A 269 1.04 -33.03 -15.99
C ASP A 269 2.15 -32.92 -17.04
N ARG A 270 2.25 -31.77 -17.73
CA ARG A 270 3.31 -31.42 -18.69
C ARG A 270 4.51 -30.72 -18.04
N ASN A 271 4.53 -30.65 -16.70
CA ASN A 271 5.52 -29.94 -15.90
C ASN A 271 5.53 -28.41 -16.13
N LEU A 272 4.40 -27.84 -16.57
CA LEU A 272 4.24 -26.40 -16.73
C LEU A 272 3.64 -25.80 -15.45
N VAL A 273 4.09 -24.62 -15.04
CA VAL A 273 3.54 -23.95 -13.86
C VAL A 273 2.11 -23.49 -14.15
N GLU A 274 1.11 -24.12 -13.53
CA GLU A 274 -0.31 -23.77 -13.75
C GLU A 274 -0.83 -22.76 -12.73
N LYS A 275 -0.24 -22.73 -11.53
CA LYS A 275 -0.70 -21.88 -10.43
C LYS A 275 0.43 -21.48 -9.49
N VAL A 276 0.41 -20.25 -9.02
CA VAL A 276 1.24 -19.73 -7.93
C VAL A 276 0.35 -19.14 -6.86
N GLU A 277 0.46 -19.65 -5.64
CA GLU A 277 -0.24 -19.18 -4.45
C GLU A 277 0.79 -18.52 -3.53
N ALA A 278 0.46 -17.37 -2.96
CA ALA A 278 1.35 -16.65 -2.06
C ALA A 278 0.61 -15.98 -0.90
N LEU A 279 1.34 -15.78 0.20
CA LEU A 279 0.92 -14.92 1.30
C LEU A 279 1.81 -13.67 1.29
N LEU A 280 1.18 -12.50 1.23
CA LEU A 280 1.82 -11.19 1.11
C LEU A 280 1.56 -10.37 2.37
N SER A 281 2.60 -9.79 2.97
CA SER A 281 2.40 -8.80 4.04
C SER A 281 1.70 -7.55 3.51
N HIS A 282 0.65 -7.11 4.19
CA HIS A 282 -0.20 -6.02 3.76
C HIS A 282 -0.61 -5.14 4.95
N PRO A 283 -0.48 -3.79 4.88
CA PRO A 283 -0.76 -2.89 6.00
C PRO A 283 -2.19 -3.00 6.59
N VAL A 284 -3.16 -3.31 5.73
CA VAL A 284 -4.57 -3.47 6.14
C VAL A 284 -4.91 -4.90 6.54
N LEU A 285 -4.59 -5.90 5.72
CA LEU A 285 -5.08 -7.27 5.92
C LEU A 285 -4.12 -8.12 6.77
N GLY A 286 -2.97 -7.58 7.18
CA GLY A 286 -1.91 -8.34 7.84
C GLY A 286 -1.24 -9.26 6.83
N ASP A 287 -1.70 -10.50 6.74
CA ASP A 287 -1.23 -11.49 5.77
C ASP A 287 -2.31 -11.73 4.70
N MET A 288 -2.11 -11.18 3.49
CA MET A 288 -3.07 -11.24 2.38
C MET A 288 -2.77 -12.39 1.41
N PRO A 289 -3.75 -13.25 1.08
CA PRO A 289 -3.57 -14.27 0.05
C PRO A 289 -3.58 -13.67 -1.36
N VAL A 290 -2.68 -14.16 -2.21
CA VAL A 290 -2.59 -13.85 -3.64
C VAL A 290 -2.51 -15.17 -4.41
N GLU A 291 -3.26 -15.27 -5.50
CA GLU A 291 -3.23 -16.40 -6.41
C GLU A 291 -2.98 -15.91 -7.84
N VAL A 292 -2.13 -16.60 -8.59
CA VAL A 292 -1.93 -16.39 -10.03
C VAL A 292 -2.11 -17.74 -10.74
N SER A 293 -2.91 -17.77 -11.79
CA SER A 293 -3.11 -18.96 -12.63
C SER A 293 -2.73 -18.70 -14.08
N TYR A 294 -2.23 -19.76 -14.72
CA TYR A 294 -1.60 -19.75 -16.03
C TYR A 294 -2.25 -20.80 -16.92
N SER A 295 -2.66 -20.39 -18.12
CA SER A 295 -3.32 -21.29 -19.07
C SER A 295 -2.97 -20.93 -20.51
N ASP A 296 -3.38 -21.79 -21.44
CA ASP A 296 -3.19 -21.61 -22.88
C ASP A 296 -1.73 -21.47 -23.30
N TYR A 297 -0.85 -22.30 -22.75
CA TYR A 297 0.58 -22.29 -23.03
C TYR A 297 0.93 -22.43 -24.52
N ARG A 298 1.90 -21.62 -24.96
CA ARG A 298 2.53 -21.71 -26.30
C ARG A 298 4.04 -21.81 -26.18
N ASP A 299 4.65 -22.38 -27.21
CA ASP A 299 6.11 -22.36 -27.38
C ASP A 299 6.54 -21.09 -28.10
N VAL A 300 7.48 -20.36 -27.51
CA VAL A 300 8.09 -19.18 -28.09
C VAL A 300 9.60 -19.34 -28.02
N GLY A 301 10.20 -19.84 -29.10
CA GLY A 301 11.65 -20.02 -29.18
C GLY A 301 12.23 -20.96 -28.12
N GLY A 302 11.50 -22.03 -27.76
CA GLY A 302 11.89 -23.00 -26.74
C GLY A 302 11.45 -22.62 -25.32
N VAL A 303 10.78 -21.48 -25.15
CA VAL A 303 10.24 -21.01 -23.87
C VAL A 303 8.73 -21.24 -23.86
N LYS A 304 8.24 -22.06 -22.92
CA LYS A 304 6.79 -22.28 -22.76
C LYS A 304 6.19 -21.13 -21.97
N PHE A 305 5.28 -20.36 -22.56
CA PHE A 305 4.68 -19.19 -21.92
C PHE A 305 3.14 -19.24 -21.98
N PRO A 306 2.42 -18.89 -20.90
CA PRO A 306 0.95 -18.90 -20.89
C PRO A 306 0.37 -17.73 -21.68
N MET A 307 -0.65 -18.01 -22.49
CA MET A 307 -1.35 -16.95 -23.23
C MET A 307 -2.54 -16.35 -22.47
N ARG A 308 -2.85 -16.89 -21.30
CA ARG A 308 -3.86 -16.38 -20.39
C ARG A 308 -3.31 -16.37 -18.96
N ILE A 309 -3.32 -15.20 -18.33
CA ILE A 309 -2.83 -14.97 -16.97
C ILE A 309 -3.96 -14.37 -16.13
N ARG A 310 -4.33 -15.03 -15.03
CA ARG A 310 -5.35 -14.55 -14.09
C ARG A 310 -4.77 -14.39 -12.71
N GLN A 311 -5.18 -13.35 -12.01
CA GLN A 311 -4.77 -13.09 -10.63
C GLN A 311 -5.99 -12.86 -9.74
N ALA A 312 -5.93 -13.34 -8.50
CA ALA A 312 -6.81 -12.96 -7.41
C ALA A 312 -5.99 -12.44 -6.22
N ALA A 313 -6.57 -11.51 -5.45
CA ALA A 313 -5.96 -10.91 -4.27
C ALA A 313 -7.04 -10.67 -3.21
N GLY A 314 -6.80 -11.12 -1.98
CA GLY A 314 -7.78 -11.00 -0.90
C GLY A 314 -9.12 -11.69 -1.20
N GLY A 315 -9.11 -12.73 -2.05
CA GLY A 315 -10.31 -13.47 -2.45
C GLY A 315 -11.07 -12.92 -3.66
N PHE A 316 -10.63 -11.82 -4.28
CA PHE A 316 -11.29 -11.22 -5.45
C PHE A 316 -10.37 -11.11 -6.67
N PRO A 317 -10.91 -11.09 -7.90
CA PRO A 317 -10.12 -10.90 -9.12
C PRO A 317 -9.29 -9.62 -9.11
N ALA A 318 -8.03 -9.70 -9.52
CA ALA A 318 -7.06 -8.59 -9.55
C ALA A 318 -6.46 -8.32 -10.93
N LEU A 319 -6.40 -9.34 -11.80
CA LEU A 319 -5.94 -9.24 -13.19
C LEU A 319 -6.55 -10.38 -14.01
N ASP A 320 -6.91 -10.09 -15.25
CA ASP A 320 -7.24 -11.12 -16.24
C ASP A 320 -6.73 -10.66 -17.61
N LEU A 321 -5.61 -11.25 -18.05
CA LEU A 321 -4.82 -10.81 -19.18
C LEU A 321 -4.80 -11.88 -20.27
N THR A 322 -5.16 -11.49 -21.49
CA THR A 322 -4.84 -12.23 -22.71
C THR A 322 -3.52 -11.70 -23.26
N VAL A 323 -2.51 -12.57 -23.33
CA VAL A 323 -1.20 -12.24 -23.89
C VAL A 323 -1.31 -12.30 -25.42
N SER A 324 -0.69 -11.33 -26.09
CA SER A 324 -0.66 -11.22 -27.55
C SER A 324 0.72 -11.50 -28.13
N ASP A 325 1.78 -11.10 -27.43
CA ASP A 325 3.16 -11.25 -27.88
C ASP A 325 4.09 -11.54 -26.70
N VAL A 326 5.15 -12.30 -26.97
CA VAL A 326 6.16 -12.72 -25.98
C VAL A 326 7.53 -12.66 -26.64
N ALA A 327 8.48 -12.00 -25.98
CA ALA A 327 9.86 -11.88 -26.39
C ALA A 327 10.77 -12.38 -25.25
N PRO A 328 11.17 -13.67 -25.28
CA PRO A 328 12.17 -14.20 -24.37
C PRO A 328 13.54 -13.57 -24.62
N ASN A 329 14.32 -13.35 -23.55
CA ASN A 329 15.68 -12.82 -23.59
C ASN A 329 15.83 -11.44 -24.26
N LEU A 330 14.73 -10.69 -24.41
CA LEU A 330 14.81 -9.29 -24.81
C LEU A 330 15.57 -8.50 -23.73
N ALA A 331 16.52 -7.66 -24.12
CA ALA A 331 17.22 -6.81 -23.17
C ALA A 331 16.22 -5.91 -22.42
N VAL A 332 16.27 -5.96 -21.08
CA VAL A 332 15.45 -5.14 -20.19
C VAL A 332 16.40 -4.33 -19.34
N ASP A 333 16.35 -3.01 -19.46
CA ASP A 333 17.18 -2.10 -18.69
C ASP A 333 16.31 -1.27 -17.75
N VAL A 334 16.37 -1.61 -16.45
CA VAL A 334 15.65 -0.90 -15.40
C VAL A 334 16.66 -0.29 -14.45
N GLN A 335 17.00 0.97 -14.70
CA GLN A 335 17.85 1.74 -13.81
C GLN A 335 17.03 2.36 -12.68
N VAL A 336 17.46 2.17 -11.44
CA VAL A 336 16.88 2.88 -10.28
C VAL A 336 17.28 4.35 -10.39
N PRO A 337 16.35 5.32 -10.39
CA PRO A 337 16.72 6.74 -10.38
C PRO A 337 17.38 7.14 -9.04
N ASP A 338 18.27 8.13 -9.05
CA ASP A 338 18.96 8.60 -7.82
C ASP A 338 17.98 9.06 -6.74
N ALA A 339 16.91 9.76 -7.13
CA ALA A 339 15.86 10.18 -6.22
C ALA A 339 15.18 9.00 -5.50
N ILE A 340 15.09 7.84 -6.16
CA ILE A 340 14.53 6.62 -5.57
C ILE A 340 15.55 5.94 -4.64
N ARG A 341 16.83 5.90 -5.01
CA ARG A 341 17.91 5.39 -4.15
C ARG A 341 18.03 6.18 -2.85
N GLN A 342 17.85 7.49 -2.92
CA GLN A 342 18.03 8.41 -1.79
C GLN A 342 16.78 8.57 -0.92
N ALA A 343 15.61 8.08 -1.37
CA ALA A 343 14.37 8.18 -0.63
C ALA A 343 14.35 7.24 0.58
N THR A 344 14.81 7.73 1.73
CA THR A 344 14.69 7.06 3.02
C THR A 344 13.40 7.51 3.71
N SER A 345 12.54 6.56 4.06
CA SER A 345 11.27 6.79 4.75
C SER A 345 10.37 7.87 4.08
N PRO A 346 9.93 7.65 2.83
CA PRO A 346 9.18 8.65 2.07
C PRO A 346 7.81 8.99 2.64
N TYR A 347 7.28 8.20 3.59
CA TYR A 347 5.95 8.41 4.17
C TYR A 347 5.98 9.06 5.56
N ALA A 348 7.15 9.08 6.20
CA ALA A 348 7.34 9.63 7.54
C ALA A 348 7.29 11.17 7.60
N ARG A 349 7.31 11.87 6.46
CA ARG A 349 7.25 13.34 6.45
C ARG A 349 5.86 13.84 6.86
N VAL A 350 5.79 14.65 7.92
CA VAL A 350 4.58 15.37 8.31
C VAL A 350 4.82 16.87 8.22
N THR A 351 4.02 17.58 7.44
CA THR A 351 3.97 19.05 7.46
C THR A 351 2.70 19.48 8.18
N THR A 352 2.85 20.37 9.15
CA THR A 352 1.75 20.75 10.04
C THR A 352 1.30 22.17 9.73
N GLN A 353 0.00 22.35 9.54
CA GLN A 353 -0.64 23.67 9.47
C GLN A 353 -1.77 23.74 10.50
N MET A 354 -1.69 24.69 11.43
CA MET A 354 -2.82 25.02 12.30
C MET A 354 -3.86 25.80 11.49
N VAL A 355 -5.06 25.24 11.34
CA VAL A 355 -6.14 25.80 10.50
C VAL A 355 -7.20 26.53 11.31
N ALA A 356 -7.33 26.17 12.58
CA ALA A 356 -8.04 26.87 13.64
C ALA A 356 -7.35 26.52 14.97
N ASP A 357 -7.64 27.26 16.04
CA ASP A 357 -7.08 26.98 17.37
C ASP A 357 -7.27 25.50 17.75
N GLY A 358 -6.20 24.75 18.00
CA GLY A 358 -6.27 23.32 18.31
C GLY A 358 -6.79 22.41 17.17
N VAL A 359 -6.80 22.86 15.91
CA VAL A 359 -7.12 22.03 14.73
C VAL A 359 -5.95 22.10 13.76
N TYR A 360 -5.34 20.94 13.47
CA TYR A 360 -4.09 20.85 12.73
C TYR A 360 -4.25 19.93 11.52
N TYR A 361 -4.00 20.47 10.33
CA TYR A 361 -3.92 19.73 9.09
C TYR A 361 -2.50 19.17 8.94
N LEU A 362 -2.38 17.85 8.94
CA LEU A 362 -1.12 17.10 8.97
C LEU A 362 -0.88 16.46 7.60
N THR A 363 -0.20 17.19 6.73
CA THR A 363 0.01 16.76 5.35
C THR A 363 1.21 15.84 5.20
N GLY A 364 1.12 14.97 4.21
CA GLY A 364 2.19 14.12 3.71
C GLY A 364 2.44 14.46 2.26
N ASP A 365 2.95 13.51 1.49
CA ASP A 365 2.99 13.67 0.04
C ASP A 365 1.57 13.59 -0.55
N THR A 366 0.94 12.42 -0.46
CA THR A 366 -0.33 12.16 -1.14
C THR A 366 -1.53 12.11 -0.20
N HIS A 367 -1.36 11.56 1.01
CA HIS A 367 -2.43 11.39 2.00
C HIS A 367 -2.20 12.24 3.23
N HIS A 368 -3.28 12.75 3.80
CA HIS A 368 -3.25 13.69 4.92
C HIS A 368 -4.09 13.17 6.10
N SER A 369 -3.85 13.75 7.28
CA SER A 369 -4.65 13.53 8.48
C SER A 369 -5.01 14.87 9.11
N VAL A 370 -6.00 14.89 10.00
CA VAL A 370 -6.32 16.08 10.80
C VAL A 370 -6.29 15.74 12.28
N ALA A 371 -5.46 16.43 13.07
CA ALA A 371 -5.50 16.33 14.52
C ALA A 371 -6.40 17.42 15.11
N ILE A 372 -7.38 17.02 15.92
CA ILE A 372 -8.33 17.90 16.59
C ILE A 372 -8.12 17.75 18.09
N GLU A 373 -7.71 18.84 18.72
CA GLU A 373 -7.52 18.92 20.16
C GLU A 373 -8.86 19.08 20.87
N MET A 374 -9.12 18.19 21.83
CA MET A 374 -10.21 18.29 22.78
C MET A 374 -9.63 18.63 24.16
N LYS A 375 -10.49 18.84 25.16
CA LYS A 375 -10.11 19.23 26.52
C LYS A 375 -9.06 18.31 27.13
N ASP A 376 -9.27 16.99 27.03
CA ASP A 376 -8.47 15.95 27.69
C ASP A 376 -7.90 14.90 26.72
N HIS A 377 -8.15 15.02 25.41
CA HIS A 377 -7.70 14.04 24.42
C HIS A 377 -7.53 14.67 23.02
N LEU A 378 -7.01 13.88 22.08
CA LEU A 378 -7.00 14.17 20.65
C LEU A 378 -7.97 13.23 19.91
N ILE A 379 -8.58 13.78 18.86
CA ILE A 379 -9.20 13.03 17.77
C ILE A 379 -8.30 13.18 16.56
N VAL A 380 -7.93 12.08 15.90
CA VAL A 380 -7.24 12.13 14.61
C VAL A 380 -8.19 11.66 13.52
N VAL A 381 -8.38 12.47 12.48
CA VAL A 381 -9.12 12.08 11.29
C VAL A 381 -8.13 11.52 10.27
N GLU A 382 -8.36 10.25 9.94
CA GLU A 382 -7.66 9.36 9.02
C GLU A 382 -6.30 8.82 9.47
N GLY A 383 -6.09 7.52 9.21
CA GLY A 383 -4.83 6.80 9.44
C GLY A 383 -4.34 6.12 8.17
N PRO A 384 -3.78 6.87 7.20
CA PRO A 384 -3.54 6.37 5.85
C PRO A 384 -2.25 5.56 5.70
N LEU A 385 -2.15 4.89 4.55
CA LEU A 385 -0.98 4.20 4.01
C LEU A 385 -0.46 2.99 4.82
N ASN A 386 0.31 3.22 5.87
CA ASN A 386 1.05 2.18 6.60
C ASN A 386 1.54 2.68 7.97
N ASP A 387 2.17 1.78 8.73
CA ASP A 387 2.79 2.10 10.03
C ASP A 387 3.76 3.28 9.97
N GLU A 388 4.59 3.37 8.92
CA GLU A 388 5.56 4.46 8.78
C GLU A 388 4.87 5.83 8.78
N ARG A 389 3.81 5.97 7.97
CA ARG A 389 2.98 7.17 7.92
C ARG A 389 2.27 7.41 9.25
N ALA A 390 1.61 6.38 9.79
CA ALA A 390 0.79 6.50 10.97
C ALA A 390 1.61 6.87 12.22
N LEU A 391 2.77 6.24 12.41
CA LEU A 391 3.66 6.52 13.53
C LEU A 391 4.20 7.95 13.48
N ALA A 392 4.50 8.48 12.28
CA ALA A 392 4.89 9.87 12.13
C ALA A 392 3.75 10.85 12.48
N VAL A 393 2.52 10.56 12.05
CA VAL A 393 1.33 11.35 12.42
C VAL A 393 1.06 11.29 13.93
N ILE A 394 1.14 10.10 14.54
CA ILE A 394 0.97 9.90 15.98
C ILE A 394 2.02 10.71 16.76
N ALA A 395 3.28 10.66 16.33
CA ALA A 395 4.37 11.41 16.96
C ALA A 395 4.13 12.92 16.88
N GLU A 396 3.73 13.42 15.71
CA GLU A 396 3.43 14.84 15.53
C GLU A 396 2.21 15.29 16.35
N ALA A 397 1.14 14.49 16.37
CA ALA A 397 -0.05 14.78 17.19
C ALA A 397 0.29 14.88 18.68
N ARG A 398 1.15 13.98 19.19
CA ARG A 398 1.66 14.01 20.57
C ARG A 398 2.54 15.24 20.85
N ARG A 399 3.31 15.70 19.86
CA ARG A 399 4.11 16.92 19.97
C ARG A 399 3.23 18.17 20.07
N LEU A 400 2.13 18.20 19.32
CA LEU A 400 1.21 19.34 19.26
C LEU A 400 0.36 19.49 20.52
N ALA A 401 -0.09 18.38 21.12
CA ALA A 401 -0.82 18.40 22.38
C ALA A 401 -0.19 17.43 23.41
N PRO A 402 0.94 17.84 24.04
CA PRO A 402 1.60 17.03 25.05
C PRO A 402 0.63 16.67 26.19
N ASN A 403 0.70 15.41 26.66
CA ASN A 403 -0.14 14.84 27.72
C ASN A 403 -1.58 14.47 27.34
N LYS A 404 -2.05 14.77 26.12
CA LYS A 404 -3.38 14.35 25.66
C LYS A 404 -3.27 13.04 24.86
N PRO A 405 -3.93 11.94 25.29
CA PRO A 405 -3.94 10.71 24.51
C PRO A 405 -4.73 10.89 23.21
N ILE A 406 -4.35 10.16 22.16
CA ILE A 406 -5.20 9.98 20.99
C ILE A 406 -6.29 8.99 21.38
N ARG A 407 -7.50 9.48 21.62
CA ARG A 407 -8.61 8.63 22.08
C ARG A 407 -9.36 7.99 20.93
N TYR A 408 -9.46 8.72 19.81
CA TYR A 408 -10.18 8.29 18.62
C TYR A 408 -9.34 8.52 17.37
N VAL A 409 -9.38 7.53 16.47
CA VAL A 409 -9.02 7.73 15.06
C VAL A 409 -10.29 7.55 14.23
N VAL A 410 -10.68 8.57 13.48
CA VAL A 410 -11.86 8.54 12.61
C VAL A 410 -11.40 8.16 11.21
N ASN A 411 -11.82 7.00 10.73
CA ASN A 411 -11.59 6.56 9.37
C ASN A 411 -12.77 6.99 8.47
N SER A 412 -12.47 7.60 7.32
CA SER A 412 -13.50 7.99 6.36
C SER A 412 -14.16 6.78 5.70
N HIS A 413 -13.37 5.78 5.26
CA HIS A 413 -13.85 4.55 4.61
C HIS A 413 -12.76 3.46 4.53
N HIS A 414 -13.13 2.22 4.16
CA HIS A 414 -12.23 1.06 4.27
C HIS A 414 -11.14 0.95 3.20
N HIS A 415 -11.05 1.88 2.25
CA HIS A 415 -10.06 1.77 1.17
C HIS A 415 -8.65 1.70 1.73
N PHE A 416 -7.79 0.91 1.09
CA PHE A 416 -6.53 0.48 1.70
C PHE A 416 -5.53 1.62 1.92
N ASP A 417 -5.58 2.62 1.05
CA ASP A 417 -4.77 3.83 1.09
C ASP A 417 -5.18 4.77 2.24
N HIS A 418 -6.43 4.68 2.72
CA HIS A 418 -6.93 5.41 3.89
C HIS A 418 -6.89 4.61 5.19
N SER A 419 -6.85 3.28 5.12
CA SER A 419 -6.95 2.41 6.30
C SER A 419 -5.65 1.73 6.73
N GLY A 420 -4.60 1.79 5.91
CA GLY A 420 -3.37 1.03 6.15
C GLY A 420 -2.56 1.41 7.39
N GLY A 421 -2.83 2.58 7.98
CA GLY A 421 -2.22 3.03 9.23
C GLY A 421 -3.06 2.78 10.50
N LEU A 422 -4.31 2.31 10.37
CA LEU A 422 -5.24 2.22 11.52
C LEU A 422 -4.79 1.22 12.60
N ARG A 423 -4.07 0.16 12.20
CA ARG A 423 -3.50 -0.81 13.15
C ARG A 423 -2.49 -0.15 14.09
N ALA A 424 -1.67 0.78 13.61
CA ALA A 424 -0.78 1.56 14.48
C ALA A 424 -1.54 2.42 15.49
N PHE A 425 -2.62 3.09 15.10
CA PHE A 425 -3.47 3.84 16.03
C PHE A 425 -4.15 2.95 17.07
N ALA A 426 -4.63 1.77 16.67
CA ALA A 426 -5.18 0.78 17.59
C ALA A 426 -4.14 0.30 18.61
N ALA A 427 -2.87 0.16 18.20
CA ALA A 427 -1.77 -0.18 19.10
C ALA A 427 -1.54 0.91 20.17
N GLU A 428 -1.77 2.18 19.84
CA GLU A 428 -1.74 3.28 20.82
C GLU A 428 -2.97 3.30 21.74
N GLY A 429 -3.98 2.48 21.48
CA GLY A 429 -5.22 2.38 22.26
C GLY A 429 -6.33 3.31 21.77
N ALA A 430 -6.17 3.93 20.61
CA ALA A 430 -7.24 4.71 20.00
C ALA A 430 -8.40 3.79 19.57
N THR A 431 -9.63 4.22 19.79
CA THR A 431 -10.81 3.58 19.21
C THR A 431 -10.94 4.01 17.74
N VAL A 432 -11.05 3.04 16.84
CA VAL A 432 -11.28 3.30 15.42
C VAL A 432 -12.77 3.58 15.22
N ILE A 433 -13.12 4.81 14.85
CA ILE A 433 -14.49 5.19 14.48
C ILE A 433 -14.61 5.13 12.96
N THR A 434 -15.62 4.46 12.44
CA THR A 434 -15.89 4.31 11.01
C THR A 434 -17.39 4.16 10.77
N HIS A 435 -17.84 4.11 9.52
CA HIS A 435 -19.25 3.82 9.23
C HIS A 435 -19.61 2.37 9.63
N GLU A 436 -20.84 2.11 10.06
CA GLU A 436 -21.32 0.80 10.53
C GLU A 436 -21.15 -0.30 9.46
N ALA A 437 -21.30 0.05 8.18
CA ALA A 437 -21.05 -0.87 7.06
C ALA A 437 -19.59 -1.40 7.05
N ASN A 438 -18.64 -0.66 7.61
CA ASN A 438 -17.22 -1.03 7.66
C ASN A 438 -16.84 -1.75 8.95
N ARG A 439 -17.70 -1.74 9.97
CA ARG A 439 -17.38 -2.21 11.32
C ARG A 439 -16.87 -3.65 11.33
N ALA A 440 -17.64 -4.58 10.73
CA ALA A 440 -17.27 -5.99 10.69
C ALA A 440 -15.96 -6.23 9.90
N PHE A 441 -15.69 -5.41 8.89
CA PHE A 441 -14.41 -5.46 8.17
C PHE A 441 -13.26 -5.03 9.08
N PHE A 442 -13.40 -3.93 9.82
CA PHE A 442 -12.35 -3.45 10.71
C PHE A 442 -12.14 -4.32 11.95
N GLU A 443 -13.18 -4.95 12.50
CA GLU A 443 -13.03 -5.94 13.57
C GLU A 443 -12.17 -7.14 13.11
N ARG A 444 -12.33 -7.58 11.85
CA ARG A 444 -11.46 -8.60 11.23
C ARG A 444 -10.06 -8.07 10.98
N VAL A 445 -9.91 -6.89 10.40
CA VAL A 445 -8.61 -6.26 10.11
C VAL A 445 -7.77 -6.07 11.37
N LEU A 446 -8.35 -5.57 12.46
CA LEU A 446 -7.61 -5.34 13.72
C LEU A 446 -7.29 -6.65 14.47
N SER A 447 -7.92 -7.77 14.10
CA SER A 447 -7.61 -9.10 14.63
C SER A 447 -6.79 -9.96 13.66
N ALA A 448 -6.55 -9.48 12.43
CA ALA A 448 -5.84 -10.23 11.41
C ALA A 448 -4.37 -10.49 11.81
N PRO A 449 -3.86 -11.69 11.54
CA PRO A 449 -2.45 -12.01 11.77
C PRO A 449 -1.57 -11.19 10.82
N ALA A 450 -0.45 -10.68 11.35
CA ALA A 450 0.62 -10.07 10.57
C ALA A 450 1.93 -10.83 10.87
N THR A 451 2.02 -12.08 10.40
CA THR A 451 3.12 -12.99 10.75
C THR A 451 4.34 -12.83 9.86
N LEU A 452 4.14 -12.39 8.61
CA LEU A 452 5.24 -12.22 7.65
C LEU A 452 6.11 -11.01 7.96
N ALA A 453 5.48 -9.89 8.29
CA ALA A 453 6.13 -8.68 8.77
C ALA A 453 5.26 -8.08 9.89
N PRO A 454 5.56 -8.39 11.17
CA PRO A 454 4.78 -7.88 12.29
C PRO A 454 4.75 -6.35 12.33
N ASP A 455 3.54 -5.79 12.24
CA ASP A 455 3.27 -4.36 12.39
C ASP A 455 3.23 -3.94 13.87
N HIS A 456 3.00 -2.65 14.10
CA HIS A 456 2.97 -2.04 15.42
C HIS A 456 1.90 -2.66 16.32
N LEU A 457 0.72 -3.00 15.77
CA LEU A 457 -0.34 -3.67 16.53
C LEU A 457 0.08 -5.07 16.96
N ALA A 458 0.59 -5.88 16.03
CA ALA A 458 1.06 -7.24 16.31
C ALA A 458 2.19 -7.24 17.36
N LYS A 459 3.10 -6.26 17.31
CA LYS A 459 4.18 -6.09 18.30
C LYS A 459 3.69 -5.62 19.67
N SER A 460 2.60 -4.86 19.73
CA SER A 460 2.09 -4.27 20.97
C SER A 460 1.38 -5.26 21.91
N GLY A 461 0.86 -6.36 21.37
CA GLY A 461 0.00 -7.31 22.11
C GLY A 461 -1.40 -6.76 22.46
N ARG A 462 -1.75 -5.56 21.98
CA ARG A 462 -3.08 -4.95 22.20
C ARG A 462 -4.11 -5.45 21.20
N LYS A 463 -5.38 -5.29 21.56
CA LYS A 463 -6.54 -5.52 20.69
C LYS A 463 -7.11 -4.18 20.27
N GLY A 464 -7.46 -4.04 18.99
CA GLY A 464 -8.15 -2.86 18.50
C GLY A 464 -9.63 -2.84 18.89
N THR A 465 -10.19 -1.64 19.02
CA THR A 465 -11.61 -1.39 19.27
C THR A 465 -12.21 -0.63 18.10
N VAL A 466 -13.40 -1.02 17.66
CA VAL A 466 -14.11 -0.37 16.54
C VAL A 466 -15.46 0.15 17.02
N GLU A 467 -15.76 1.41 16.71
CA GLU A 467 -17.07 2.03 16.86
C GLU A 467 -17.67 2.28 15.46
N GLY A 468 -18.88 1.77 15.23
CA GLY A 468 -19.62 2.00 13.99
C GLY A 468 -20.59 3.18 14.11
N VAL A 469 -20.62 4.01 13.07
CA VAL A 469 -21.51 5.17 12.93
C VAL A 469 -22.48 4.91 11.78
N ARG A 470 -23.77 5.18 11.98
CA ARG A 470 -24.75 5.20 10.87
C ARG A 470 -24.78 6.60 10.26
N ASP A 471 -25.88 7.33 10.42
CA ASP A 471 -26.05 8.62 9.76
C ASP A 471 -25.19 9.74 10.38
N ARG A 472 -25.11 9.80 11.72
CA ARG A 472 -24.43 10.87 12.45
C ARG A 472 -23.86 10.41 13.79
N ARG A 473 -22.71 10.97 14.18
CA ARG A 473 -22.13 10.84 15.52
C ARG A 473 -21.55 12.19 15.98
N VAL A 474 -21.85 12.60 17.20
CA VAL A 474 -21.37 13.89 17.76
C VAL A 474 -20.42 13.65 18.92
N LEU A 475 -19.18 14.11 18.81
CA LEU A 475 -18.17 14.10 19.86
C LEU A 475 -18.02 15.52 20.41
N THR A 476 -18.15 15.70 21.73
CA THR A 476 -18.01 17.02 22.37
C THR A 476 -17.37 16.91 23.75
N ASP A 477 -16.64 17.95 24.13
CA ASP A 477 -16.09 18.17 25.47
C ASP A 477 -16.71 19.40 26.17
N GLY A 478 -17.80 19.93 25.59
CA GLY A 478 -18.47 21.17 26.02
C GLY A 478 -17.87 22.45 25.44
N ALA A 479 -16.60 22.45 25.01
CA ALA A 479 -15.94 23.61 24.40
C ALA A 479 -15.89 23.52 22.87
N ARG A 480 -15.76 22.30 22.34
CA ARG A 480 -15.76 21.97 20.91
C ARG A 480 -16.78 20.87 20.62
N THR A 481 -17.36 20.93 19.42
CA THR A 481 -18.20 19.89 18.86
C THR A 481 -17.59 19.41 17.56
N VAL A 482 -17.45 18.09 17.41
CA VAL A 482 -16.99 17.40 16.20
C VAL A 482 -18.10 16.47 15.75
N GLU A 483 -18.60 16.66 14.54
CA GLU A 483 -19.68 15.85 13.99
C GLU A 483 -19.18 14.96 12.87
N LEU A 484 -19.47 13.66 12.95
CA LEU A 484 -19.22 12.71 11.87
C LEU A 484 -20.55 12.50 11.15
N HIS A 485 -20.54 12.61 9.83
CA HIS A 485 -21.73 12.47 8.99
C HIS A 485 -21.48 11.45 7.89
N HIS A 486 -22.45 10.59 7.63
CA HIS A 486 -22.46 9.75 6.44
C HIS A 486 -22.74 10.57 5.19
N ILE A 487 -21.91 10.38 4.16
CA ILE A 487 -22.12 10.95 2.83
C ILE A 487 -23.05 10.01 2.06
N ALA A 488 -24.35 10.23 2.20
CA ALA A 488 -25.37 9.36 1.63
C ALA A 488 -25.30 9.32 0.10
N GLY A 489 -25.41 8.11 -0.47
CA GLY A 489 -25.45 7.88 -1.92
C GLY A 489 -24.12 8.10 -2.65
N ASN A 490 -23.01 8.17 -1.93
CA ASN A 490 -21.70 8.39 -2.54
C ASN A 490 -21.24 7.14 -3.31
N LEU A 491 -20.90 7.31 -4.59
CA LEU A 491 -20.50 6.20 -5.46
C LEU A 491 -19.04 5.76 -5.29
N HIS A 492 -18.20 6.54 -4.60
CA HIS A 492 -16.84 6.12 -4.23
C HIS A 492 -16.89 5.02 -3.16
N HIS A 493 -17.76 5.18 -2.17
CA HIS A 493 -17.93 4.19 -1.11
C HIS A 493 -19.28 4.34 -0.38
N ASP A 494 -20.01 3.24 -0.17
CA ASP A 494 -21.36 3.26 0.42
C ASP A 494 -21.38 3.73 1.89
N GLY A 495 -20.31 3.45 2.63
CA GLY A 495 -20.12 3.85 4.03
C GLY A 495 -19.08 4.96 4.21
N LEU A 496 -19.06 5.97 3.33
CA LEU A 496 -18.11 7.08 3.41
C LEU A 496 -18.54 8.11 4.46
N LEU A 497 -17.63 8.47 5.38
CA LEU A 497 -17.85 9.51 6.39
C LEU A 497 -17.11 10.80 6.04
N MET A 498 -17.71 11.94 6.41
CA MET A 498 -17.07 13.25 6.54
C MET A 498 -17.11 13.73 7.98
N VAL A 499 -16.18 14.61 8.36
CA VAL A 499 -16.10 15.21 9.69
C VAL A 499 -16.31 16.72 9.60
N TYR A 500 -17.25 17.26 10.36
CA TYR A 500 -17.62 18.67 10.38
C TYR A 500 -17.37 19.29 11.76
N LEU A 501 -16.78 20.47 11.78
CA LEU A 501 -16.55 21.27 12.99
C LEU A 501 -17.41 22.54 12.90
N PRO A 502 -18.58 22.60 13.55
CA PRO A 502 -19.54 23.69 13.38
C PRO A 502 -19.03 25.06 13.81
N LYS A 503 -18.23 25.12 14.89
CA LYS A 503 -17.69 26.38 15.42
C LYS A 503 -16.65 26.98 14.47
N GLU A 504 -15.79 26.13 13.90
CA GLU A 504 -14.72 26.50 12.99
C GLU A 504 -15.16 26.56 11.52
N LYS A 505 -16.37 26.06 11.20
CA LYS A 505 -16.92 25.92 9.84
C LYS A 505 -15.98 25.17 8.88
N LEU A 506 -15.36 24.12 9.40
CA LEU A 506 -14.43 23.26 8.66
C LEU A 506 -15.08 21.91 8.35
N LEU A 507 -14.93 21.43 7.13
CA LEU A 507 -15.33 20.09 6.72
C LEU A 507 -14.12 19.30 6.25
N ILE A 508 -13.93 18.11 6.80
CA ILE A 508 -12.87 17.16 6.45
C ILE A 508 -13.51 16.01 5.71
N GLU A 509 -12.98 15.68 4.54
CA GLU A 509 -13.44 14.57 3.72
C GLU A 509 -12.26 13.96 2.97
N ALA A 510 -12.39 12.71 2.53
CA ALA A 510 -11.31 11.98 1.88
C ALA A 510 -11.39 12.10 0.35
N ASP A 511 -12.15 11.18 -0.26
CA ASP A 511 -12.16 10.95 -1.71
C ASP A 511 -13.47 11.44 -2.37
N ALA A 512 -14.24 12.28 -1.67
CA ALA A 512 -15.44 12.86 -2.27
C ALA A 512 -15.07 14.08 -3.15
N TYR A 513 -13.99 14.80 -2.79
CA TYR A 513 -13.43 15.85 -3.62
C TYR A 513 -11.91 16.00 -3.46
N THR A 514 -11.15 15.66 -4.50
CA THR A 514 -9.71 15.97 -4.55
C THR A 514 -9.49 17.26 -5.35
N PRO A 515 -9.12 18.40 -4.74
CA PRO A 515 -8.95 19.64 -5.48
C PRO A 515 -7.75 19.53 -6.44
N PRO A 516 -7.94 19.77 -7.75
CA PRO A 516 -6.83 19.77 -8.70
C PRO A 516 -5.94 20.99 -8.46
N PRO A 517 -4.70 21.07 -8.98
CA PRO A 517 -3.83 22.23 -8.79
C PRO A 517 -4.55 23.58 -9.04
N PRO A 518 -4.17 24.67 -8.35
CA PRO A 518 -4.83 25.97 -8.52
C PRO A 518 -4.96 26.36 -9.99
N ASN A 519 -6.11 26.94 -10.35
CA ASN A 519 -6.45 27.36 -11.72
C ASN A 519 -6.64 26.24 -12.75
N THR A 520 -6.66 24.97 -12.33
CA THR A 520 -7.06 23.86 -13.22
C THR A 520 -8.52 24.06 -13.66
N PRO A 521 -8.83 23.95 -14.97
CA PRO A 521 -10.21 23.99 -15.45
C PRO A 521 -11.08 22.92 -14.77
N PRO A 522 -12.34 23.23 -14.40
CA PRO A 522 -13.26 22.24 -13.86
C PRO A 522 -13.38 21.01 -14.78
N PRO A 523 -13.45 19.80 -14.22
CA PRO A 523 -13.68 18.60 -15.01
C PRO A 523 -15.03 18.72 -15.74
N THR A 524 -15.07 18.31 -17.02
CA THR A 524 -16.32 18.19 -17.82
C THR A 524 -16.52 16.74 -18.30
N PRO A 525 -17.60 16.04 -17.89
CA PRO A 525 -18.64 16.45 -16.93
C PRO A 525 -18.07 16.67 -15.50
N ALA A 526 -18.86 17.14 -14.54
CA ALA A 526 -18.40 17.19 -13.14
C ALA A 526 -18.12 15.78 -12.59
N SER A 527 -17.29 15.65 -11.54
CA SER A 527 -17.15 14.38 -10.83
C SER A 527 -18.46 14.05 -10.10
N PRO A 528 -19.05 12.84 -10.26
CA PRO A 528 -20.27 12.48 -9.54
C PRO A 528 -20.05 12.43 -8.02
N PHE A 529 -18.82 12.13 -7.56
CA PHE A 529 -18.48 12.11 -6.14
C PHE A 529 -18.52 13.51 -5.53
N SER A 530 -18.02 14.51 -6.27
CA SER A 530 -17.96 15.90 -5.80
C SER A 530 -19.32 16.58 -5.88
N VAL A 531 -20.13 16.24 -6.89
CA VAL A 531 -21.55 16.65 -6.92
C VAL A 531 -22.27 16.10 -5.69
N ASN A 532 -22.09 14.81 -5.40
CA ASN A 532 -22.69 14.16 -4.23
C ASN A 532 -22.24 14.78 -2.89
N LEU A 533 -20.98 15.19 -2.76
CA LEU A 533 -20.50 15.92 -1.57
C LEU A 533 -21.27 17.23 -1.38
N ALA A 534 -21.37 18.05 -2.42
CA ALA A 534 -22.09 19.33 -2.35
C ALA A 534 -23.58 19.14 -2.03
N ASP A 535 -24.21 18.09 -2.58
CA ASP A 535 -25.59 17.72 -2.26
C ASP A 535 -25.76 17.33 -0.80
N ASN A 536 -24.81 16.58 -0.23
CA ASN A 536 -24.84 16.20 1.19
C ASN A 536 -24.60 17.41 2.11
N ILE A 537 -23.70 18.33 1.77
CA ILE A 537 -23.50 19.60 2.51
C ILE A 537 -24.81 20.39 2.55
N THR A 538 -25.47 20.52 1.39
CA THR A 538 -26.74 21.26 1.26
C THR A 538 -27.87 20.57 2.03
N ARG A 539 -28.04 19.25 1.82
CA ARG A 539 -29.08 18.43 2.47
C ARG A 539 -29.00 18.47 3.99
N LEU A 540 -27.79 18.50 4.55
CA LEU A 540 -27.54 18.55 5.98
C LEU A 540 -27.54 19.97 6.53
N GLY A 541 -27.60 21.00 5.69
CA GLY A 541 -27.57 22.41 6.09
C GLY A 541 -26.26 22.82 6.76
N LEU A 542 -25.12 22.26 6.32
CA LEU A 542 -23.82 22.54 6.94
C LEU A 542 -23.27 23.90 6.48
N ALA A 543 -22.96 24.78 7.43
CA ALA A 543 -22.32 26.06 7.15
C ALA A 543 -20.80 25.90 7.02
N VAL A 544 -20.31 25.57 5.82
CA VAL A 544 -18.89 25.28 5.56
C VAL A 544 -18.20 26.48 4.92
N ASP A 545 -17.13 26.96 5.55
CA ASP A 545 -16.26 28.00 4.97
C ASP A 545 -15.11 27.35 4.17
N ARG A 546 -14.46 26.33 4.75
CA ARG A 546 -13.31 25.64 4.15
C ARG A 546 -13.43 24.12 4.22
N LEU A 547 -12.98 23.49 3.13
CA LEU A 547 -12.76 22.06 3.04
C LEU A 547 -11.30 21.75 3.41
N LEU A 548 -11.09 20.66 4.14
CA LEU A 548 -9.80 20.03 4.42
C LEU A 548 -9.81 18.62 3.78
N PRO A 549 -9.68 18.52 2.46
CA PRO A 549 -9.60 17.23 1.79
C PRO A 549 -8.40 16.42 2.29
N LEU A 550 -8.49 15.10 2.36
CA LEU A 550 -7.37 14.26 2.76
C LEU A 550 -6.41 13.91 1.61
N HIS A 551 -6.70 14.44 0.42
CA HIS A 551 -5.80 14.54 -0.72
C HIS A 551 -5.75 15.98 -1.24
N GLY A 552 -4.55 16.48 -1.53
CA GLY A 552 -4.38 17.77 -2.20
C GLY A 552 -4.20 18.92 -1.21
N ARG A 553 -5.12 19.89 -1.18
CA ARG A 553 -4.95 21.12 -0.38
C ARG A 553 -6.26 21.58 0.24
N ILE A 554 -6.13 22.41 1.27
CA ILE A 554 -7.24 23.18 1.85
C ILE A 554 -7.78 24.15 0.81
N VAL A 555 -9.11 24.19 0.65
CA VAL A 555 -9.80 25.06 -0.31
C VAL A 555 -11.07 25.67 0.28
N PRO A 556 -11.52 26.85 -0.15
CA PRO A 556 -12.84 27.37 0.21
C PRO A 556 -13.95 26.51 -0.42
N LEU A 557 -15.14 26.47 0.20
CA LEU A 557 -16.30 25.74 -0.35
C LEU A 557 -16.63 26.16 -1.79
N ALA A 558 -16.44 27.45 -2.11
CA ALA A 558 -16.66 27.98 -3.45
C ALA A 558 -15.84 27.28 -4.55
N GLU A 559 -14.67 26.69 -4.21
CA GLU A 559 -13.88 25.94 -5.18
C GLU A 559 -14.54 24.61 -5.55
N LEU A 560 -15.16 23.93 -4.58
CA LEU A 560 -15.99 22.74 -4.87
C LEU A 560 -17.15 23.11 -5.78
N HIS A 561 -17.88 24.19 -5.48
CA HIS A 561 -19.00 24.65 -6.31
C HIS A 561 -18.55 24.95 -7.75
N LYS A 562 -17.42 25.65 -7.91
CA LYS A 562 -16.80 25.90 -9.22
C LYS A 562 -16.44 24.59 -9.93
N ALA A 563 -15.86 23.62 -9.24
CA ALA A 563 -15.47 22.33 -9.80
C ALA A 563 -16.66 21.49 -10.32
N ILE A 564 -17.86 21.74 -9.79
CA ILE A 564 -19.09 21.05 -10.21
C ILE A 564 -20.04 21.93 -11.04
N GLY A 565 -19.59 23.14 -11.44
CA GLY A 565 -20.38 24.06 -12.25
C GLY A 565 -21.58 24.70 -11.54
N ARG A 566 -21.58 24.78 -10.21
CA ARG A 566 -22.58 25.54 -9.43
C ARG A 566 -22.10 26.97 -9.18
N ALA A 567 -23.02 27.92 -9.19
CA ALA A 567 -22.72 29.28 -8.77
C ALA A 567 -22.27 29.29 -7.29
N ALA A 568 -21.36 30.21 -6.94
CA ALA A 568 -21.07 30.47 -5.54
C ALA A 568 -22.21 31.33 -5.00
N ASP A 569 -23.05 30.75 -4.15
CA ASP A 569 -24.09 31.47 -3.40
C ASP A 569 -23.47 32.30 -2.25
#